data_AF-A0A7S0CI10-F1
#
_entry.id   AF-A0A7S0CI10-F1
#
_cell.length_a   1.000
_cell.length_b   1.000
_cell.length_c   1.000
_cell.angle_alpha   90.00
_cell.angle_beta   90.00
_cell.angle_gamma   90.00
#
_symmetry.space_group_name_H-M   'P 1'
#
loop_
_entity.id
_entity.type
_entity.pdbx_description
1 polymer ?
#
loop_
_entity_poly.entity_id
_entity_poly.type
_entity_poly.pdbx_seq_one_letter_code
_entity_poly.pdbx_strand_id
1 'polypeptide(L)'
;SVQFIVGNTYEEIPESKAKLDRSGNFKKIHDWILYVDIVAGDPETIERVSFDLGSSFSQTFNCSYPIPQTPRNQKRSRSNNGRAATHQRQQHWRFKTRQQSYGSVTAAITIRGSGGSVLKTSHRIILSADTTTTG
;
A
#
# COMPACT_ATOMS: atom_id res chain seq x y z
N SER A 1 -11.31 -15.98 -8.68
CA SER A 1 -11.53 -14.64 -8.11
C SER A 1 -10.30 -14.23 -7.31
N VAL A 2 -10.06 -12.93 -7.13
CA VAL A 2 -8.95 -12.41 -6.32
C VAL A 2 -9.47 -11.87 -5.00
N GLN A 3 -8.77 -12.19 -3.92
CA GLN A 3 -9.00 -11.60 -2.60
C GLN A 3 -7.90 -10.59 -2.31
N PHE A 4 -8.29 -9.42 -1.83
CA PHE A 4 -7.36 -8.35 -1.54
C PHE A 4 -7.72 -7.62 -0.24
N ILE A 5 -6.72 -6.95 0.32
CA ILE A 5 -6.85 -6.08 1.49
C ILE A 5 -6.39 -4.68 1.10
N VAL A 6 -7.12 -3.67 1.53
CA VAL A 6 -6.71 -2.27 1.45
C VAL A 6 -6.23 -1.84 2.83
N GLY A 7 -5.08 -1.16 2.89
CA GLY A 7 -4.58 -0.63 4.14
C GLY A 7 -3.56 0.48 3.91
N ASN A 8 -3.09 1.08 5.00
CA ASN A 8 -1.98 2.00 4.94
C ASN A 8 -0.99 1.78 6.08
N THR A 9 0.28 2.07 5.83
CA THR A 9 1.27 2.28 6.90
C THR A 9 1.35 3.78 7.20
N TYR A 10 1.86 4.11 8.38
CA TYR A 10 2.02 5.48 8.83
C TYR A 10 3.32 5.63 9.64
N GLU A 11 4.00 6.76 9.45
CA GLU A 11 5.12 7.22 10.25
C GLU A 11 5.01 8.74 10.43
N GLU A 12 5.18 9.22 11.65
CA GLU A 12 5.24 10.64 11.94
C GLU A 12 6.61 11.20 11.59
N ILE A 13 6.64 12.29 10.82
CA ILE A 13 7.84 13.05 10.50
C ILE A 13 8.00 14.13 11.56
N PRO A 14 9.12 14.16 12.30
CA PRO A 14 9.40 15.25 13.22
C PRO A 14 9.28 16.61 12.54
N GLU A 15 8.67 17.57 13.21
CA GLU A 15 8.42 18.90 12.67
C GLU A 15 9.66 19.64 12.14
N SER A 16 10.84 19.33 12.69
CA SER A 16 12.12 19.88 12.27
C SER A 16 12.59 19.33 10.92
N LYS A 17 12.06 18.19 10.49
CA LYS A 17 12.37 17.50 9.22
C LYS A 17 11.23 17.61 8.21
N ALA A 18 10.04 18.05 8.65
CA ALA A 18 8.87 18.17 7.80
C ALA A 18 9.01 19.30 6.77
N LYS A 19 8.60 19.02 5.53
CA LYS A 19 8.61 19.99 4.43
C LYS A 19 7.28 20.72 4.37
N LEU A 20 7.31 21.98 3.95
CA LEU A 20 6.10 22.71 3.62
C LEU A 20 5.43 22.11 2.38
N ASP A 21 4.12 22.27 2.30
CA ASP A 21 3.33 21.98 1.12
C ASP A 21 3.61 22.98 -0.01
N ARG A 22 2.95 22.81 -1.16
CA ARG A 22 3.17 23.68 -2.32
C ARG A 22 2.76 25.13 -2.06
N SER A 23 1.82 25.35 -1.14
CA SER A 23 1.41 26.70 -0.76
C SER A 23 2.38 27.39 0.18
N GLY A 24 3.31 26.65 0.80
CA GLY A 24 4.26 27.18 1.77
C GLY A 24 3.66 27.40 3.16
N ASN A 25 2.42 26.96 3.41
CA ASN A 25 1.69 27.30 4.64
C ASN A 25 1.65 26.15 5.65
N PHE A 26 1.72 24.89 5.20
CA PHE A 26 1.51 23.74 6.07
C PHE A 26 2.65 22.74 5.99
N LYS A 27 3.16 22.31 7.15
CA LYS A 27 4.15 21.23 7.22
C LYS A 27 3.49 19.88 7.00
N LYS A 28 4.05 19.08 6.11
CA LYS A 28 3.66 17.68 5.89
C LYS A 28 4.36 16.80 6.93
N ILE A 29 3.69 16.60 8.05
CA ILE A 29 4.21 15.84 9.21
C ILE A 29 3.85 14.36 9.18
N HIS A 30 3.02 13.92 8.24
CA HIS A 30 2.62 12.52 8.14
C HIS A 30 3.20 11.88 6.88
N ASP A 31 3.99 10.82 7.04
CA ASP A 31 4.42 9.94 5.96
C ASP A 31 3.58 8.67 5.97
N TRP A 32 3.02 8.29 4.82
CA TRP A 32 2.18 7.11 4.76
C TRP A 32 2.29 6.39 3.43
N ILE A 33 2.06 5.08 3.46
CA ILE A 33 2.00 4.23 2.27
C ILE A 33 0.60 3.64 2.22
N LEU A 34 -0.18 4.01 1.21
CA LEU A 34 -1.44 3.36 0.89
C LEU A 34 -1.15 2.16 -0.01
N TYR A 35 -1.79 1.02 0.26
CA TYR A 35 -1.57 -0.20 -0.49
C TYR A 35 -2.83 -1.03 -0.71
N VAL A 36 -2.80 -1.83 -1.79
CA VAL A 36 -3.70 -2.95 -2.06
C VAL A 36 -2.86 -4.22 -2.11
N ASP A 37 -3.08 -5.11 -1.16
CA ASP A 37 -2.42 -6.42 -1.08
C ASP A 37 -3.31 -7.50 -1.64
N ILE A 38 -2.78 -8.30 -2.56
CA ILE A 38 -3.40 -9.52 -3.03
C ILE A 38 -2.99 -10.65 -2.09
N VAL A 39 -3.97 -11.18 -1.35
CA VAL A 39 -3.77 -12.21 -0.33
C VAL A 39 -4.15 -13.61 -0.81
N ALA A 40 -4.99 -13.71 -1.85
CA ALA A 40 -5.30 -14.96 -2.53
C ALA A 40 -5.75 -14.72 -3.98
N GLY A 41 -5.50 -15.70 -4.84
CA GLY A 41 -5.78 -15.63 -6.28
C GLY A 41 -4.56 -15.22 -7.11
N ASP A 42 -4.76 -15.10 -8.42
CA ASP A 42 -3.71 -14.77 -9.38
C ASP A 42 -3.58 -13.24 -9.57
N PRO A 43 -2.42 -12.63 -9.26
CA PRO A 43 -2.20 -11.21 -9.42
C PRO A 43 -2.32 -10.70 -10.87
N GLU A 44 -2.06 -11.55 -11.87
CA GLU A 44 -2.10 -11.17 -13.29
C GLU A 44 -3.53 -10.87 -13.76
N THR A 45 -4.53 -11.26 -12.98
CA THR A 45 -5.92 -10.91 -13.25
C THR A 45 -6.23 -9.43 -12.96
N ILE A 46 -5.36 -8.71 -12.26
CA ILE A 46 -5.48 -7.26 -12.03
C ILE A 46 -4.63 -6.52 -13.06
N GLU A 47 -5.30 -5.77 -13.94
CA GLU A 47 -4.66 -4.95 -14.97
C GLU A 47 -4.09 -3.65 -14.37
N ARG A 48 -4.85 -3.02 -13.47
CA ARG A 48 -4.49 -1.70 -12.92
C ARG A 48 -5.19 -1.42 -11.59
N VAL A 49 -4.44 -0.80 -10.68
CA VAL A 49 -4.97 -0.14 -9.48
C VAL A 49 -4.73 1.35 -9.58
N SER A 50 -5.78 2.15 -9.35
CA SER A 50 -5.73 3.61 -9.32
C SER A 50 -6.02 4.11 -7.91
N PHE A 51 -5.19 5.03 -7.41
CA PHE A 51 -5.37 5.74 -6.15
C PHE A 51 -5.62 7.23 -6.45
N ASP A 52 -6.86 7.67 -6.28
CA ASP A 52 -7.26 9.06 -6.34
C ASP A 52 -7.34 9.64 -4.92
N LEU A 53 -6.51 10.64 -4.64
CA LEU A 53 -6.36 11.23 -3.31
C LEU A 53 -7.09 12.59 -3.18
N GLY A 54 -7.86 12.97 -4.20
CA GLY A 54 -8.55 14.25 -4.27
C GLY A 54 -7.65 15.42 -4.70
N SER A 55 -8.26 16.60 -4.82
CA SER A 55 -7.67 17.80 -5.44
C SER A 55 -6.44 18.36 -4.72
N SER A 56 -6.24 18.03 -3.44
CA SER A 56 -5.02 18.39 -2.71
C SER A 56 -3.78 17.65 -3.22
N PHE A 57 -3.96 16.62 -4.04
CA PHE A 57 -2.92 15.87 -4.72
C PHE A 57 -3.04 16.09 -6.23
N SER A 58 -1.91 16.27 -6.90
CA SER A 58 -1.91 16.76 -8.28
C SER A 58 -2.30 15.74 -9.34
N GLN A 59 -2.43 14.46 -8.99
CA GLN A 59 -2.72 13.40 -9.96
C GLN A 59 -3.23 12.14 -9.28
N THR A 60 -4.06 11.39 -10.00
CA THR A 60 -4.37 9.99 -9.69
C THR A 60 -3.15 9.11 -9.92
N PHE A 61 -2.78 8.30 -8.93
CA PHE A 61 -1.65 7.38 -9.05
C PHE A 61 -2.12 6.07 -9.64
N ASN A 62 -1.48 5.64 -10.73
CA ASN A 62 -1.80 4.39 -11.42
C ASN A 62 -0.68 3.38 -11.25
N CYS A 63 -1.02 2.15 -10.87
CA CYS A 63 -0.09 1.03 -10.72
C CYS A 63 -0.62 -0.16 -11.54
N SER A 64 0.12 -0.57 -12.58
CA SER A 64 -0.25 -1.73 -13.42
C SER A 64 0.58 -2.98 -13.13
N TYR A 65 1.63 -2.85 -12.30
CA TYR A 65 2.53 -3.96 -11.99
C TYR A 65 2.62 -4.10 -10.47
N PRO A 66 2.02 -5.16 -9.89
CA PRO A 66 2.16 -5.39 -8.47
C PRO A 66 3.59 -5.84 -8.15
N ILE A 67 4.08 -5.49 -6.96
CA ILE A 67 5.44 -5.82 -6.51
C ILE A 67 5.37 -7.02 -5.55
N PRO A 68 6.14 -8.09 -5.77
CA PRO A 68 6.17 -9.22 -4.84
C PRO A 68 6.74 -8.76 -3.50
N GLN A 69 6.02 -9.06 -2.42
CA GLN A 69 6.47 -8.76 -1.07
C GLN A 69 7.09 -10.02 -0.46
N THR A 70 8.30 -9.86 0.08
CA THR A 70 8.95 -10.93 0.85
C THR A 70 8.55 -10.75 2.32
N PRO A 71 8.07 -11.79 3.03
CA PRO A 71 7.78 -11.68 4.46
C PRO A 71 9.02 -11.21 5.23
N ARG A 72 8.86 -10.13 6.03
CA ARG A 72 9.95 -9.44 6.75
C ARG A 72 10.75 -10.35 7.71
N ASN A 73 10.17 -11.48 8.13
CA ASN A 73 10.77 -12.43 9.07
C ASN A 73 11.39 -13.69 8.43
N GLN A 74 11.40 -13.82 7.10
CA GLN A 74 12.18 -14.87 6.44
C GLN A 74 13.57 -14.34 6.06
N LYS A 75 14.44 -14.16 7.08
CA LYS A 75 15.88 -14.28 6.84
C LYS A 75 16.07 -15.57 6.05
N ARG A 76 16.68 -15.48 4.86
CA ARG A 76 17.01 -16.63 4.01
C ARG A 76 17.65 -17.69 4.88
N SER A 77 16.88 -18.67 5.35
CA SER A 77 17.44 -19.89 5.89
C SER A 77 18.03 -20.57 4.67
N ARG A 78 19.34 -20.38 4.45
CA ARG A 78 20.12 -21.15 3.49
C ARG A 78 20.06 -22.59 3.96
N SER A 79 19.06 -23.34 3.50
CA SER A 79 19.11 -24.80 3.61
C SER A 79 20.29 -25.27 2.79
N ASN A 80 21.31 -25.81 3.45
CA ASN A 80 22.53 -26.32 2.83
C ASN A 80 22.37 -27.75 2.30
N ASN A 81 21.16 -28.32 2.33
CA ASN A 81 20.90 -29.66 1.84
C ASN A 81 20.04 -29.60 0.58
N GLY A 82 20.61 -30.06 -0.54
CA GLY A 82 20.08 -30.05 -1.91
C GLY A 82 18.82 -30.89 -2.14
N ARG A 83 17.75 -30.60 -1.40
CA ARG A 83 16.38 -30.96 -1.75
C ARG A 83 15.56 -29.69 -1.60
N ALA A 84 15.23 -29.09 -2.74
CA ALA A 84 14.40 -27.90 -2.82
C ALA A 84 13.06 -28.22 -2.14
N ALA A 85 12.92 -27.79 -0.88
CA ALA A 85 11.65 -27.84 -0.21
C ALA A 85 10.72 -26.91 -0.97
N THR A 86 9.82 -27.49 -1.77
CA THR A 86 8.74 -26.84 -2.51
C THR A 86 7.69 -26.32 -1.53
N HIS A 87 8.09 -25.54 -0.55
CA HIS A 87 7.16 -24.69 0.18
C HIS A 87 6.86 -23.52 -0.75
N GLN A 88 5.65 -23.51 -1.31
CA GLN A 88 5.06 -22.34 -1.92
C GLN A 88 5.26 -21.17 -0.95
N ARG A 89 6.28 -20.34 -1.21
CA ARG A 89 6.42 -19.04 -0.58
C ARG A 89 5.11 -18.34 -0.91
N GLN A 90 4.29 -18.05 0.10
CA GLN A 90 3.14 -17.16 -0.08
C GLN A 90 3.69 -15.77 -0.38
N GLN A 91 3.98 -15.55 -1.66
CA GLN A 91 4.30 -14.24 -2.20
C GLN A 91 2.99 -13.48 -2.24
N HIS A 92 2.83 -12.51 -1.35
CA HIS A 92 1.75 -11.54 -1.50
C HIS A 92 2.21 -10.44 -2.45
N TRP A 93 1.29 -9.98 -3.29
CA TRP A 93 1.55 -9.00 -4.33
C TRP A 93 0.93 -7.67 -3.93
N ARG A 94 1.69 -6.58 -4.07
CA ARG A 94 1.28 -5.27 -3.56
C ARG A 94 1.28 -4.20 -4.63
N PHE A 95 0.17 -3.48 -4.75
CA PHE A 95 0.12 -2.15 -5.37
C PHE A 95 0.22 -1.10 -4.27
N LYS A 96 0.98 -0.02 -4.46
CA LYS A 96 1.12 1.01 -3.43
C LYS A 96 1.47 2.39 -3.97
N THR A 97 1.14 3.41 -3.19
CA THR A 97 1.65 4.78 -3.34
C THR A 97 2.12 5.30 -1.98
N ARG A 98 3.23 6.05 -1.96
CA ARG A 98 3.76 6.71 -0.76
C ARG A 98 3.57 8.20 -0.89
N GLN A 99 3.01 8.83 0.13
CA GLN A 99 2.72 10.26 0.13
C GLN A 99 3.00 10.88 1.49
N GLN A 100 3.03 12.21 1.51
CA GLN A 100 3.12 12.99 2.73
C GLN A 100 1.99 14.01 2.78
N SER A 101 1.36 14.15 3.95
CA SER A 101 0.27 15.10 4.19
C SER A 101 0.39 15.78 5.56
N TYR A 102 -0.36 16.86 5.76
CA TYR A 102 -0.51 17.53 7.05
C TYR A 102 -1.73 17.02 7.84
N GLY A 103 -2.55 16.15 7.25
CA GLY A 103 -3.73 15.57 7.87
C GLY A 103 -4.24 14.33 7.13
N SER A 104 -5.34 13.75 7.62
CA SER A 104 -5.96 12.53 7.07
C SER A 104 -6.55 12.79 5.69
N VAL A 105 -6.44 11.80 4.82
CA VAL A 105 -6.90 11.84 3.42
C VAL A 105 -7.80 10.63 3.17
N THR A 106 -8.88 10.80 2.42
CA THR A 106 -9.69 9.68 1.92
C THR A 106 -9.33 9.42 0.47
N ALA A 107 -8.83 8.23 0.18
CA ALA A 107 -8.48 7.80 -1.16
C ALA A 107 -9.64 7.05 -1.80
N ALA A 108 -10.02 7.42 -3.02
CA ALA A 108 -10.84 6.59 -3.89
C ALA A 108 -9.93 5.62 -4.66
N ILE A 109 -10.26 4.33 -4.60
CA ILE A 109 -9.45 3.24 -5.14
C ILE A 109 -10.26 2.55 -6.22
N THR A 110 -9.68 2.45 -7.42
CA THR A 110 -10.27 1.68 -8.52
C THR A 110 -9.38 0.52 -8.88
N ILE A 111 -9.91 -0.70 -8.86
CA ILE A 111 -9.22 -1.94 -9.25
C ILE A 111 -9.85 -2.40 -10.57
N ARG A 112 -9.06 -2.45 -11.63
CA ARG A 112 -9.47 -2.93 -12.96
C ARG A 112 -8.90 -4.32 -13.19
N GLY A 113 -9.77 -5.28 -13.50
CA GLY A 113 -9.38 -6.63 -13.89
C GLY A 113 -9.14 -6.75 -15.39
N SER A 114 -8.34 -7.74 -15.80
CA SER A 114 -7.97 -8.01 -17.21
C SER A 114 -9.18 -8.31 -18.12
N GLY A 115 -10.28 -8.82 -17.56
CA GLY A 115 -11.55 -9.03 -18.26
C GLY A 115 -12.43 -7.77 -18.39
N GLY A 116 -11.91 -6.58 -18.05
CA GLY A 116 -12.66 -5.32 -18.09
C GLY A 116 -13.55 -5.07 -16.86
N SER A 117 -13.53 -5.95 -15.86
CA SER A 117 -14.22 -5.74 -14.59
C SER A 117 -13.63 -4.53 -13.85
N VAL A 118 -14.48 -3.79 -13.15
CA VAL A 118 -14.08 -2.61 -12.37
C VAL A 118 -14.69 -2.70 -10.98
N LEU A 119 -13.84 -2.64 -9.97
CA LEU A 119 -14.25 -2.49 -8.58
C LEU A 119 -13.81 -1.13 -8.05
N LYS A 120 -14.71 -0.46 -7.33
CA LYS A 120 -14.44 0.83 -6.69
C LYS A 120 -14.62 0.69 -5.19
N THR A 121 -13.68 1.23 -4.43
CA THR A 121 -13.74 1.30 -2.97
C THR A 121 -13.08 2.59 -2.47
N SER A 122 -13.19 2.88 -1.19
CA SER A 122 -12.55 4.05 -0.57
C SER A 122 -11.84 3.65 0.71
N HIS A 123 -10.71 4.28 0.99
CA HIS A 123 -9.95 4.07 2.23
C HIS A 123 -9.54 5.39 2.85
N ARG A 124 -9.86 5.57 4.13
CA ARG A 124 -9.38 6.72 4.90
C ARG A 124 -8.01 6.39 5.47
N ILE A 125 -7.02 7.22 5.17
CA ILE A 125 -5.67 7.10 5.72
C ILE A 125 -5.72 7.28 7.23
N ILE A 126 -5.30 6.24 7.95
CA ILE A 126 -5.17 6.21 9.41
C ILE A 126 -3.80 6.78 9.77
N LEU A 127 -3.79 7.79 10.63
CA LEU A 127 -2.60 8.54 11.05
C LEU A 127 -2.29 8.38 12.56
N SER A 128 -2.82 7.33 13.18
CA SER A 128 -2.49 6.96 14.55
C SER A 128 -1.43 5.86 14.54
N ALA A 129 -0.47 5.95 15.47
CA ALA A 129 0.19 4.76 15.95
C ALA A 129 -0.84 4.06 16.85
N ASP A 130 -1.64 3.16 16.30
CA ASP A 130 -2.49 2.32 17.15
C ASP A 130 -1.54 1.45 17.99
N THR A 131 -1.23 1.91 19.21
CA THR A 131 -0.81 1.05 20.30
C THR A 131 -2.00 0.15 20.59
N THR A 132 -1.96 -1.05 20.03
CA THR A 132 -2.84 -2.15 20.42
C THR A 132 -2.54 -2.51 21.88
N THR A 133 -3.12 -1.77 22.83
CA THR A 133 -3.27 -2.22 24.21
C THR A 133 -4.52 -3.10 24.24
N THR A 134 -4.33 -4.39 24.11
CA THR A 134 -5.37 -5.38 24.39
C THR A 134 -5.60 -5.41 25.90
N GLY A 135 -6.80 -5.04 26.34
CA GLY A 135 -7.30 -5.27 27.70
C GLY A 135 -7.88 -6.66 27.85
#